data_AF-A0A2V7JCA7-F1
#
_entry.id   AF-A0A2V7JCA7-F1
#
_cell.length_a   1.000
_cell.length_b   1.000
_cell.length_c   1.000
_cell.angle_alpha   90.00
_cell.angle_beta   90.00
_cell.angle_gamma   90.00
#
_symmetry.space_group_name_H-M   'P 1'
#
loop_
_entity.id
_entity.type
_entity.pdbx_description
1 polymer ?
#
loop_
_entity_poly.entity_id
_entity_poly.type
_entity_poly.pdbx_seq_one_letter_code
_entity_poly.pdbx_strand_id
1 'polypeptide(L)'
;MSLGDQGAFRELLARFRSTVYATAYAALPDPETVEAAVADAFEQARHTATGFLDTRGSVSGWLTHLTRLCTAARLSRLRQPKAS
;
A
#
# COMPACT_ATOMS: atom_id res chain seq x y z
N MET A 1 -14.02 -1.05 14.23
CA MET A 1 -12.81 -0.25 14.51
C MET A 1 -13.16 0.81 15.53
N SER A 2 -12.48 0.79 16.67
CA SER A 2 -12.59 1.79 17.70
C SER A 2 -12.02 3.14 17.22
N LEU A 3 -12.29 4.23 17.95
CA LEU A 3 -11.67 5.53 17.68
C LEU A 3 -10.13 5.47 17.80
N GLY A 4 -9.62 4.62 18.70
CA GLY A 4 -8.19 4.38 18.89
C GLY A 4 -7.53 3.73 17.67
N ASP A 5 -8.22 2.77 17.03
CA ASP A 5 -7.72 2.10 15.81
C ASP A 5 -7.57 3.11 14.66
N GLN A 6 -8.48 4.08 14.57
CA GLN A 6 -8.44 5.11 13.54
C GLN A 6 -7.28 6.09 13.76
N GLY A 7 -7.02 6.47 15.01
CA GLY A 7 -5.88 7.34 15.37
C GLY A 7 -4.54 6.67 15.07
N ALA A 8 -4.37 5.42 15.51
CA ALA A 8 -3.16 4.64 15.24
C ALA A 8 -2.92 4.44 13.74
N PHE A 9 -3.98 4.22 12.97
CA PHE A 9 -3.88 4.09 11.52
C PHE A 9 -3.46 5.39 10.83
N ARG A 10 -3.95 6.56 11.29
CA ARG A 10 -3.52 7.86 10.77
C ARG A 10 -2.05 8.12 11.02
N GLU A 11 -1.55 7.82 12.22
CA GLU A 11 -0.13 7.93 12.55
C GLU A 11 0.74 7.00 11.70
N LEU A 12 0.27 5.77 11.46
CA LEU A 12 0.92 4.84 10.54
C LEU A 12 0.99 5.43 9.12
N LEU A 13 -0.11 5.98 8.61
CA LEU A 13 -0.11 6.65 7.30
C LEU A 13 0.91 7.79 7.26
N ALA A 14 0.87 8.70 8.23
CA ALA A 14 1.77 9.85 8.28
C ALA A 14 3.24 9.43 8.30
N ARG A 15 3.58 8.39 9.07
CA ARG A 15 4.96 7.90 9.20
C ARG A 15 5.48 7.18 7.95
N PHE A 16 4.66 6.38 7.29
CA PHE A 16 5.11 5.47 6.23
C PHE A 16 4.79 5.94 4.82
N ARG A 17 4.00 7.01 4.65
CA ARG A 17 3.59 7.50 3.32
C ARG A 17 4.78 7.74 2.40
N SER A 18 5.84 8.41 2.86
CA SER A 18 7.02 8.69 2.02
C SER A 18 7.74 7.43 1.56
N THR A 19 7.87 6.42 2.43
CA THR A 19 8.52 5.14 2.09
C THR A 19 7.70 4.34 1.08
N VAL A 20 6.38 4.26 1.30
CA VAL A 20 5.43 3.58 0.41
C VAL A 20 5.42 4.27 -0.95
N TYR A 21 5.37 5.61 -0.97
CA TYR A 21 5.43 6.41 -2.19
C TYR A 21 6.73 6.17 -2.97
N ALA A 22 7.89 6.26 -2.31
CA ALA A 22 9.18 6.04 -2.97
C ALA A 22 9.30 4.62 -3.57
N THR A 23 8.73 3.63 -2.89
CA THR A 23 8.72 2.24 -3.37
C THR A 23 7.87 2.08 -4.63
N ALA A 24 6.68 2.69 -4.68
CA ALA A 24 5.80 2.67 -5.85
C ALA A 24 6.37 3.51 -7.01
N TYR A 25 6.93 4.68 -6.71
CA TYR A 25 7.53 5.60 -7.69
C TYR A 25 8.73 4.97 -8.43
N ALA A 26 9.47 4.08 -7.77
CA ALA A 26 10.56 3.36 -8.41
C ALA A 26 10.11 2.40 -9.54
N ALA A 27 8.81 2.11 -9.66
CA ALA A 27 8.29 1.07 -10.55
C ALA A 27 7.14 1.52 -11.46
N LEU A 28 6.46 2.64 -11.17
CA LEU A 28 5.32 3.13 -11.94
C LEU A 28 5.68 4.39 -12.73
N PRO A 29 5.13 4.56 -13.95
CA PRO A 29 5.62 5.55 -14.91
C PRO A 29 5.14 6.98 -14.63
N ASP A 30 4.05 7.15 -13.87
CA ASP A 30 3.43 8.46 -13.66
C ASP A 30 2.97 8.65 -12.19
N PRO A 31 2.95 9.90 -11.68
CA PRO A 31 2.59 10.20 -10.29
C PRO A 31 1.16 9.82 -9.91
N GLU A 32 0.20 9.86 -10.84
CA GLU A 32 -1.20 9.53 -10.57
C GLU A 32 -1.34 8.03 -10.27
N THR A 33 -0.72 7.18 -11.09
CA THR A 33 -0.69 5.73 -10.88
C THR A 33 0.05 5.37 -9.59
N VAL A 34 1.12 6.11 -9.25
CA VAL A 34 1.85 5.96 -7.98
C VAL A 34 0.92 6.24 -6.81
N GLU A 35 0.30 7.43 -6.75
CA GLU A 35 -0.59 7.82 -5.65
C GLU A 35 -1.73 6.83 -5.44
N ALA A 36 -2.31 6.36 -6.54
CA ALA A 36 -3.37 5.37 -6.47
C ALA A 36 -2.85 3.99 -5.99
N ALA A 37 -1.60 3.60 -6.31
CA ALA A 37 -0.97 2.39 -5.77
C ALA A 37 -0.69 2.52 -4.26
N VAL A 38 -0.28 3.70 -3.81
CA VAL A 38 -0.09 4.03 -2.39
C VAL A 38 -1.41 3.92 -1.63
N ALA A 39 -2.49 4.47 -2.20
CA ALA A 39 -3.83 4.38 -1.61
C ALA A 39 -4.30 2.92 -1.47
N ASP A 40 -4.17 2.12 -2.54
CA ASP A 40 -4.50 0.69 -2.52
C ASP A 40 -3.71 -0.06 -1.42
N ALA A 41 -2.42 0.22 -1.30
CA ALA A 41 -1.55 -0.43 -0.32
C ALA A 41 -1.97 -0.14 1.11
N PHE A 42 -2.34 1.10 1.43
CA PHE A 42 -2.85 1.46 2.75
C PHE A 42 -4.24 0.89 3.03
N GLU A 43 -5.14 0.84 2.04
CA GLU A 43 -6.45 0.21 2.22
C GLU A 43 -6.29 -1.30 2.47
N GLN A 44 -5.42 -1.97 1.73
CA GLN A 44 -5.11 -3.37 1.97
C GLN A 44 -4.45 -3.59 3.33
N ALA A 45 -3.58 -2.66 3.77
CA ALA A 45 -3.01 -2.67 5.11
C ALA A 45 -4.11 -2.58 6.17
N ARG A 46 -5.08 -1.68 6.01
CA ARG A 46 -6.23 -1.54 6.91
C ARG A 46 -7.03 -2.84 7.02
N HIS A 47 -7.30 -3.50 5.90
CA HIS A 47 -8.05 -4.76 5.86
C HIS A 47 -7.29 -5.94 6.49
N THR A 48 -5.96 -5.96 6.37
CA THR A 48 -5.12 -7.08 6.82
C THR A 48 -4.43 -6.82 8.17
N ALA A 49 -4.61 -5.63 8.76
CA ALA A 49 -3.95 -5.19 9.98
C ALA A 49 -4.18 -6.15 11.16
N THR A 50 -5.42 -6.62 11.38
CA THR A 50 -5.72 -7.53 12.49
C THR A 50 -4.88 -8.81 12.41
N GLY A 51 -4.81 -9.44 11.23
CA GLY A 51 -4.01 -10.66 11.04
C GLY A 51 -2.50 -10.39 11.10
N PHE A 52 -2.04 -9.21 10.68
CA PHE A 52 -0.63 -8.82 10.81
C PHE A 52 -0.22 -8.59 12.27
N LEU A 53 -1.08 -7.98 13.09
CA LEU A 53 -0.81 -7.70 14.50
C LEU A 53 -0.62 -8.98 15.34
N ASP A 54 -1.17 -10.11 14.90
CA ASP A 54 -0.93 -11.43 15.50
C ASP A 54 0.46 -12.02 15.16
N THR A 55 1.24 -11.34 14.30
CA THR A 55 2.59 -11.76 13.91
C THR A 55 3.68 -10.95 14.62
N ARG A 56 4.92 -11.45 14.60
CA ARG A 56 6.12 -10.71 15.05
C ARG A 56 6.81 -9.94 13.90
N GLY A 57 6.08 -9.64 12.83
CA GLY A 57 6.62 -9.01 11.63
C GLY A 57 6.94 -7.51 11.81
N SER A 58 7.79 -6.98 10.94
CA SER A 58 8.05 -5.53 10.87
C SER A 58 6.99 -4.83 10.03
N VAL A 59 6.39 -3.76 10.57
CA VAL A 59 5.40 -2.91 9.86
C VAL A 59 5.98 -2.39 8.54
N SER A 60 7.25 -1.97 8.53
CA SER A 60 7.91 -1.47 7.33
C SER A 60 8.04 -2.55 6.25
N GLY A 61 8.40 -3.78 6.65
CA GLY A 61 8.52 -4.91 5.73
C GLY A 61 7.18 -5.31 5.15
N TRP A 62 6.14 -5.34 5.99
CA TRP A 62 4.77 -5.63 5.59
C TRP A 62 4.20 -4.57 4.62
N LEU A 63 4.34 -3.28 4.92
CA LEU A 63 3.90 -2.20 4.02
C LEU A 63 4.67 -2.23 2.68
N THR A 64 5.97 -2.49 2.70
CA THR A 64 6.77 -2.66 1.47
C THR A 64 6.24 -3.82 0.63
N HIS A 65 5.89 -4.94 1.26
CA HIS A 65 5.31 -6.09 0.58
C HIS A 65 3.96 -5.74 -0.07
N LEU A 66 3.04 -5.13 0.68
CA LEU A 66 1.73 -4.70 0.15
C LEU A 66 1.88 -3.72 -1.02
N THR A 67 2.80 -2.75 -0.89
CA THR A 67 3.09 -1.78 -1.96
C THR A 67 3.53 -2.47 -3.24
N ARG A 68 4.41 -3.47 -3.15
CA ARG A 68 4.86 -4.25 -4.30
C ARG A 68 3.73 -5.05 -4.94
N LEU A 69 2.83 -5.64 -4.16
CA LEU A 69 1.65 -6.34 -4.68
C LEU A 69 0.72 -5.40 -5.45
N CYS A 70 0.37 -4.24 -4.87
CA CYS A 70 -0.49 -3.25 -5.52
C CYS A 70 0.15 -2.68 -6.79
N THR A 71 1.46 -2.42 -6.74
CA THR A 71 2.24 -1.96 -7.89
C THR A 71 2.25 -2.99 -9.01
N ALA A 72 2.52 -4.25 -8.70
CA ALA A 72 2.51 -5.34 -9.67
C ALA A 72 1.12 -5.52 -10.31
N ALA A 73 0.04 -5.44 -9.51
CA ALA A 73 -1.32 -5.52 -10.02
C ALA A 73 -1.63 -4.38 -11.01
N ARG A 74 -1.14 -3.16 -10.75
CA ARG A 74 -1.29 -2.02 -11.66
C ARG A 74 -0.47 -2.18 -12.93
N LEU A 75 0.78 -2.60 -12.83
CA LEU A 75 1.61 -2.92 -13.98
C LEU A 75 0.96 -3.97 -14.88
N SER A 76 0.38 -5.01 -14.29
CA SER A 76 -0.39 -6.01 -15.04
C SER A 76 -1.56 -5.35 -15.79
N ARG A 77 -2.35 -4.49 -15.14
CA ARG A 77 -3.47 -3.78 -15.77
C ARG A 77 -3.04 -2.88 -16.93
N LEU A 78 -1.93 -2.15 -16.79
CA LEU A 78 -1.39 -1.32 -17.88
C LEU A 78 -0.94 -2.14 -19.09
N ARG A 79 -0.50 -3.38 -18.85
CA ARG A 79 -0.01 -4.30 -19.89
C ARG A 79 -1.12 -5.12 -20.55
N GLN A 80 -2.33 -5.16 -19.99
CA GLN A 80 -3.46 -5.79 -20.65
C GLN A 80 -4.04 -4.80 -21.68
N PRO A 81 -3.95 -5.06 -22.99
CA PRO A 81 -4.74 -4.30 -23.95
C PRO A 81 -6.22 -4.50 -23.61
N LYS A 82 -7.02 -3.42 -23.61
CA LYS A 82 -8.49 -3.52 -23.54
C LYS A 82 -8.90 -4.51 -24.64
N ALA A 83 -9.39 -5.69 -24.24
CA ALA A 83 -10.08 -6.56 -25.18
C ALA A 83 -11.33 -5.81 -25.65
N SER A 84 -11.29 -5.39 -26.91
CA SER A 84 -12.41 -4.76 -27.63
C SER A 84 -13.55 -5.76 -27.82
#